data_AF-A0A6L3XAS6-F1
#
_entry.id   AF-A0A6L3XAS6-F1
#
_cell.length_a   1.000
_cell.length_b   1.000
_cell.length_c   1.000
_cell.angle_alpha   90.00
_cell.angle_beta   90.00
_cell.angle_gamma   90.00
#
_symmetry.space_group_name_H-M   'P 1'
#
loop_
_entity.id
_entity.type
_entity.pdbx_description
1 polymer ?
#
loop_
_entity_poly.entity_id
_entity_poly.type
_entity_poly.pdbx_seq_one_letter_code
_entity_poly.pdbx_strand_id
1 'polypeptide(L)' 'MTSRRDWQLQQLGITQWALRRPTALRGEIAISIP' A
#
# COMPACT_ATOMS: atom_id res chain seq x y z
N MET A 1 10.19 -9.84 4.01
CA MET A 1 11.45 -9.08 3.87
C MET A 1 11.08 -7.64 3.63
N THR A 2 11.31 -6.74 4.59
CA THR A 2 11.06 -5.31 4.42
C THR A 2 12.00 -4.80 3.34
N SER A 3 11.47 -4.31 2.22
CA SER A 3 12.30 -3.73 1.17
C SER A 3 12.92 -2.42 1.68
N ARG A 4 14.03 -1.97 1.07
CA ARG A 4 14.62 -0.66 1.37
C ARG A 4 13.59 0.48 1.26
N ARG A 5 12.65 0.34 0.30
CA ARG A 5 11.54 1.27 0.09
C ARG A 5 10.59 1.30 1.27
N ASP A 6 10.19 0.13 1.78
CA ASP A 6 9.27 0.04 2.93
C ASP A 6 9.89 0.70 4.17
N TRP A 7 11.19 0.50 4.38
CA TRP A 7 11.93 1.15 5.46
C TRP A 7 11.98 2.67 5.28
N GLN A 8 12.26 3.17 4.07
CA GLN A 8 12.27 4.61 3.79
C GLN A 8 10.89 5.26 3.99
N LEU A 9 9.82 4.60 3.57
CA LEU A 9 8.45 5.09 3.76
C LEU A 9 8.10 5.15 5.25
N GLN A 10 8.50 4.15 6.03
CA GLN A 10 8.30 4.15 7.48
C GLN A 10 9.03 5.31 8.17
N GLN A 11 10.25 5.68 7.74
CA GLN A 11 10.97 6.84 8.29
C GLN A 11 10.28 8.18 7.99
N LEU A 12 9.51 8.25 6.90
CA LEU A 12 8.70 9.43 6.54
C LEU A 12 7.32 9.46 7.22
N GLY A 13 7.01 8.48 8.07
CA GLY A 13 5.69 8.32 8.68
C GLY A 13 4.61 7.81 7.70
N ILE A 14 5.01 7.32 6.52
CA ILE A 14 4.10 6.78 5.50
C ILE A 14 3.85 5.31 5.80
N THR A 15 2.61 4.99 6.15
CA THR A 15 2.18 3.60 6.39
C THR A 15 1.52 3.04 5.13
N GLN A 16 2.03 1.92 4.63
CA GLN A 16 1.41 1.20 3.52
C GLN A 16 0.30 0.28 4.05
N TRP A 17 -0.93 0.53 3.59
CA TRP A 17 -2.09 -0.31 3.91
C TRP A 17 -2.30 -1.34 2.82
N ALA A 18 -2.35 -2.62 3.19
CA ALA A 18 -2.74 -3.69 2.29
C ALA A 18 -4.26 -3.90 2.37
N LEU A 19 -4.94 -3.78 1.24
CA LEU A 19 -6.37 -4.02 1.17
C LEU A 19 -6.66 -5.53 1.17
N ARG A 20 -7.26 -6.02 2.25
CA ARG A 20 -7.54 -7.46 2.42
C ARG A 20 -8.64 -8.01 1.50
N ARG A 21 -9.59 -7.16 1.09
CA ARG A 21 -10.67 -7.52 0.17
C ARG A 21 -10.81 -6.46 -0.92
N PRO A 22 -9.98 -6.54 -1.98
CA PRO A 22 -10.02 -5.57 -3.08
C PRO A 22 -11.41 -5.47 -3.73
N THR A 23 -12.11 -6.59 -3.80
CA THR A 23 -13.46 -6.69 -4.37
C THR A 23 -14.56 -6.02 -3.55
N ALA A 24 -14.29 -5.63 -2.29
CA ALA A 24 -15.24 -4.90 -1.45
C ALA A 24 -15.37 -3.43 -1.87
N LEU A 25 -14.41 -2.90 -2.62
CA LEU A 25 -14.48 -1.56 -3.19
C LEU A 25 -15.36 -1.59 -4.45
N ARG A 26 -16.68 -1.47 -4.29
CA ARG A 26 -17.60 -1.20 -5.40
C ARG A 26 -17.52 0.28 -5.75
N GLY A 27 -16.55 0.64 -6.59
CA GLY A 27 -16.42 1.98 -7.17
C GLY A 27 -15.06 2.67 -7.02
N GLU A 28 -14.07 2.06 -6.34
CA GLU A 28 -12.73 2.67 -6.21
C GLU A 28 -11.70 2.03 -7.14
N ILE A 29 -10.87 2.88 -7.72
CA ILE A 29 -9.78 2.53 -8.62
C ILE A 29 -8.60 2.05 -7.77
N ALA A 30 -8.40 0.73 -7.69
CA ALA A 30 -7.14 0.20 -7.16
C ALA A 30 -6.02 0.49 -8.17
N ILE A 31 -5.19 1.50 -7.90
CA ILE A 31 -4.03 1.81 -8.76
C ILE A 31 -2.86 0.97 -8.28
N SER A 32 -2.42 0.03 -9.12
CA SER A 32 -1.18 -0.69 -8.92
C SER A 32 -0.02 0.18 -9.37
N ILE A 33 0.83 0.59 -8.44
CA ILE A 33 2.09 1.29 -8.71
C ILE A 33 3.21 0.26 -8.88
N PRO A 34 4.01 0.32 -9.96
CA PRO A 34 5.14 -0.58 -10.17
C PRO A 34 6.32 -0.33 -9.21
#